data_AF-A0A940HMI3-F1
#
_entry.id   AF-A0A940HMI3-F1
#
_cell.length_a   1.000
_cell.length_b   1.000
_cell.length_c   1.000
_cell.angle_alpha   90.00
_cell.angle_beta   90.00
_cell.angle_gamma   90.00
#
_symmetry.space_group_name_H-M   'P 1'
#
loop_
_entity.id
_entity.type
_entity.pdbx_description
1 polymer ?
#
loop_
_entity_poly.entity_id
_entity_poly.type
_entity_poly.pdbx_seq_one_letter_code
_entity_poly.pdbx_strand_id
1 'polypeptide(L)'
;MKKKKKNKLSRLFTKISTTVTKAAGSPVAFISAAVIVICWAALGPVFHYSDTWQLVINTGTTIITFLMVFIIQQSQNRDTLAVHLKLNELIASHENASNRLVDIEDLTEEELAVIKKFYIRISKLAEKEAGLHTTHSIDEAEENQQRKNKDANKTKRDA
;
A
#
# COMPACT_ATOMS: atom_id res chain seq x y z
N MET A 1 -22.16 -26.68 0.53
CA MET A 1 -22.86 -25.37 0.46
C MET A 1 -22.21 -24.20 1.26
N LYS A 2 -21.08 -24.39 1.97
CA LYS A 2 -20.46 -23.34 2.83
C LYS A 2 -19.59 -22.29 2.07
N LYS A 3 -19.07 -22.58 0.87
CA LYS A 3 -18.23 -21.63 0.08
C LYS A 3 -19.01 -20.43 -0.51
N LYS A 4 -20.31 -20.57 -0.83
CA LYS A 4 -21.12 -19.48 -1.42
C LYS A 4 -21.49 -18.35 -0.45
N LYS A 5 -21.56 -18.61 0.88
CA LYS A 5 -21.90 -17.60 1.90
C LYS A 5 -20.73 -16.66 2.23
N LYS A 6 -19.49 -17.16 2.30
CA LYS A 6 -18.28 -16.34 2.56
C LYS A 6 -18.14 -15.20 1.54
N ASN A 7 -18.41 -15.49 0.26
CA ASN A 7 -18.32 -14.48 -0.81
C ASN A 7 -19.43 -13.42 -0.74
N LYS A 8 -20.59 -13.70 -0.12
CA LYS A 8 -21.66 -12.69 0.00
C LYS A 8 -21.36 -11.71 1.12
N LEU A 9 -20.90 -12.18 2.29
CA LEU A 9 -20.58 -11.32 3.42
C LEU A 9 -19.40 -10.40 3.10
N SER A 10 -18.33 -10.94 2.49
CA SER A 10 -17.18 -10.12 2.09
C SER A 10 -17.58 -9.05 1.06
N ARG A 11 -18.35 -9.42 0.03
CA ARG A 11 -18.85 -8.46 -0.97
C ARG A 11 -19.75 -7.39 -0.36
N LEU A 12 -20.63 -7.76 0.57
CA LEU A 12 -21.51 -6.81 1.25
C LEU A 12 -20.68 -5.86 2.11
N PHE A 13 -19.74 -6.40 2.91
CA PHE A 13 -18.83 -5.60 3.72
C PHE A 13 -18.00 -4.66 2.85
N THR A 14 -17.40 -5.15 1.76
CA THR A 14 -16.67 -4.29 0.81
C THR A 14 -17.56 -3.19 0.23
N LYS A 15 -18.81 -3.48 -0.14
CA LYS A 15 -19.74 -2.48 -0.69
C LYS A 15 -20.12 -1.43 0.37
N ILE A 16 -20.38 -1.86 1.60
CA ILE A 16 -20.68 -0.98 2.73
C ILE A 16 -19.46 -0.11 3.03
N SER A 17 -18.29 -0.71 3.27
CA SER A 17 -17.06 0.03 3.61
C SER A 17 -16.71 1.05 2.54
N THR A 18 -16.74 0.69 1.26
CA THR A 18 -16.46 1.63 0.17
C THR A 18 -17.48 2.77 0.09
N THR A 19 -18.77 2.50 0.35
CA THR A 19 -19.81 3.53 0.34
C THR A 19 -19.67 4.46 1.54
N VAL A 20 -19.48 3.89 2.74
CA VAL A 20 -19.32 4.64 3.99
C VAL A 20 -18.06 5.49 3.96
N THR A 21 -16.91 4.94 3.55
CA THR A 21 -15.66 5.72 3.44
C THR A 21 -15.78 6.87 2.44
N LYS A 22 -16.44 6.64 1.28
CA LYS A 22 -16.70 7.72 0.31
C LYS A 22 -17.63 8.79 0.84
N ALA A 23 -18.71 8.39 1.53
CA ALA A 23 -19.65 9.32 2.13
C ALA A 23 -18.96 10.13 3.24
N ALA A 24 -18.29 9.46 4.18
CA ALA A 24 -17.61 10.07 5.31
C ALA A 24 -16.45 11.01 4.90
N GLY A 25 -15.76 10.71 3.79
CA GLY A 25 -14.71 11.57 3.24
C GLY A 25 -15.22 12.80 2.47
N SER A 26 -16.54 12.93 2.26
CA SER A 26 -17.10 14.06 1.51
C SER A 26 -17.24 15.33 2.38
N PRO A 27 -17.03 16.54 1.80
CA PRO A 27 -17.22 17.79 2.53
C PRO A 27 -18.63 17.95 3.09
N VAL A 28 -19.64 17.46 2.36
CA VAL A 28 -21.05 17.50 2.79
C VAL A 28 -21.27 16.67 4.06
N ALA A 29 -20.68 15.48 4.14
CA ALA A 29 -20.77 14.66 5.34
C ALA A 29 -20.12 15.34 6.55
N PHE A 30 -18.94 15.95 6.36
CA PHE A 30 -18.27 16.71 7.42
C PHE A 30 -19.14 17.86 7.95
N ILE A 31 -19.70 18.67 7.05
CA ILE A 31 -20.58 19.79 7.42
C ILE A 31 -21.82 19.26 8.16
N SER A 32 -22.44 18.18 7.66
CA SER A 32 -23.61 17.58 8.32
C SER A 32 -23.30 17.06 9.72
N ALA A 33 -22.14 16.41 9.91
CA ALA A 33 -21.70 15.93 11.21
C ALA A 33 -21.43 17.09 12.18
N ALA A 34 -20.78 18.17 11.70
CA ALA A 34 -20.55 19.37 12.49
C ALA A 34 -21.87 20.03 12.93
N VAL A 35 -22.85 20.14 12.03
CA VAL A 35 -24.19 20.67 12.37
C VAL A 35 -24.87 19.80 13.42
N ILE A 36 -24.81 18.46 13.29
CA ILE A 36 -25.39 17.54 14.28
C ILE A 36 -24.75 17.76 15.66
N VAL A 37 -23.42 17.89 15.74
CA VAL A 37 -22.71 18.16 17.00
C VAL A 37 -23.11 19.51 17.59
N ILE A 38 -23.23 20.55 16.77
CA ILE A 38 -23.67 21.89 17.22
C ILE A 38 -25.11 21.84 17.73
N CYS A 39 -26.02 21.18 17.02
CA CYS A 39 -27.40 20.99 17.47
C CYS A 39 -27.47 20.21 18.78
N TRP A 40 -26.65 19.16 18.94
CA TRP A 40 -26.56 18.40 20.19
C TRP A 40 -26.05 19.25 21.36
N ALA A 41 -25.04 20.09 21.10
CA ALA A 41 -24.53 21.08 22.06
C ALA A 41 -25.61 22.10 22.46
N ALA A 42 -26.38 22.59 21.49
CA ALA A 42 -27.48 23.52 21.74
C ALA A 42 -28.64 22.91 22.54
N LEU A 43 -28.81 21.59 22.51
CA LEU A 43 -29.74 20.87 23.38
C LEU A 43 -29.21 20.68 24.81
N GLY A 44 -27.91 20.87 25.05
CA GLY A 44 -27.27 20.74 26.37
C GLY A 44 -27.95 21.53 27.49
N PRO A 45 -28.30 22.82 27.32
CA PRO A 45 -29.02 23.62 28.32
C PRO A 45 -30.37 23.05 28.73
N VAL A 46 -31.12 22.44 27.80
CA VAL A 46 -32.43 21.80 28.08
C VAL A 46 -32.24 20.58 28.98
N PHE A 47 -31.14 19.86 28.82
CA PHE A 47 -30.77 18.70 29.63
C PHE A 47 -29.86 19.04 30.81
N HIS A 48 -29.70 20.33 31.15
CA HIS A 48 -28.83 20.83 32.21
C HIS A 48 -27.38 20.30 32.12
N TYR A 49 -26.89 20.01 30.91
CA TYR A 49 -25.58 19.38 30.70
C TYR A 49 -25.35 18.13 31.55
N SER A 50 -26.41 17.32 31.75
CA SER A 50 -26.38 16.12 32.59
C SER A 50 -25.33 15.09 32.16
N ASP A 51 -24.94 14.22 33.09
CA ASP A 51 -24.04 13.10 32.83
C ASP A 51 -24.58 12.19 31.71
N THR A 52 -25.90 12.00 31.61
CA THR A 52 -26.51 11.23 30.54
C THR A 52 -26.34 11.90 29.18
N TRP A 53 -26.48 13.23 29.10
CA TRP A 53 -26.28 13.99 27.86
C TRP A 53 -24.83 13.86 27.34
N GLN A 54 -23.84 13.93 28.24
CA GLN A 54 -22.43 13.71 27.91
C GLN A 54 -22.13 12.26 27.55
N LEU A 55 -22.68 11.32 28.32
CA LEU A 55 -22.47 9.88 28.12
C LEU A 55 -22.93 9.45 26.72
N VAL A 56 -24.10 9.91 26.26
CA VAL A 56 -24.64 9.54 24.94
C VAL A 56 -23.69 9.92 23.81
N ILE A 57 -23.16 11.15 23.79
CA ILE A 57 -22.26 11.58 22.71
C ILE A 57 -20.88 10.92 22.80
N ASN A 58 -20.33 10.76 24.01
CA ASN A 58 -19.05 10.12 24.23
C ASN A 58 -19.10 8.62 23.86
N THR A 59 -20.09 7.90 24.36
CA THR A 59 -20.28 6.47 24.06
C THR A 59 -20.60 6.27 22.58
N GLY A 60 -21.49 7.09 22.01
CA GLY A 60 -21.85 7.01 20.59
C GLY A 60 -20.66 7.22 19.66
N THR A 61 -19.90 8.29 19.89
CA THR A 61 -18.71 8.61 19.08
C THR A 61 -17.64 7.54 19.22
N THR A 62 -17.45 6.98 20.41
CA THR A 62 -16.47 5.90 20.64
C THR A 62 -16.84 4.64 19.84
N ILE A 63 -18.10 4.22 19.86
CA ILE A 63 -18.58 3.07 19.08
C ILE A 63 -18.41 3.32 17.58
N ILE A 64 -18.82 4.51 17.09
CA ILE A 64 -18.68 4.88 15.68
C ILE A 64 -17.21 4.86 15.27
N THR A 65 -16.32 5.44 16.09
CA THR A 65 -14.89 5.49 15.81
C THR A 65 -14.29 4.08 15.77
N PHE A 66 -14.65 3.22 16.72
CA PHE A 66 -14.21 1.83 16.74
C PHE A 66 -14.61 1.09 15.46
N LEU A 67 -15.87 1.23 15.03
CA LEU A 67 -16.34 0.65 13.77
C LEU A 67 -15.66 1.27 12.55
N MET A 68 -15.40 2.58 12.58
CA MET A 68 -14.76 3.32 11.50
C MET A 68 -13.34 2.82 11.25
N VAL A 69 -12.58 2.45 12.28
CA VAL A 69 -11.23 1.88 12.12
C VAL A 69 -11.27 0.64 11.22
N PHE A 70 -12.20 -0.30 11.45
CA PHE A 70 -12.32 -1.49 10.61
C PHE A 70 -12.78 -1.17 9.19
N ILE A 71 -13.69 -0.20 9.03
CA ILE A 71 -14.16 0.25 7.72
C ILE A 71 -13.02 0.87 6.91
N ILE A 72 -12.24 1.74 7.54
CA ILE A 72 -11.07 2.39 6.95
C ILE A 72 -10.02 1.33 6.59
N GLN A 73 -9.66 0.44 7.52
CA GLN A 73 -8.68 -0.63 7.28
C GLN A 73 -9.09 -1.52 6.10
N GLN A 74 -10.37 -1.90 6.00
CA GLN A 74 -10.85 -2.70 4.87
C GLN A 74 -10.74 -1.95 3.53
N SER A 75 -11.09 -0.66 3.50
CA SER A 75 -10.98 0.15 2.30
C SER A 75 -9.52 0.32 1.89
N GLN A 76 -8.68 0.73 2.85
CA GLN A 76 -7.25 0.93 2.65
C GLN A 76 -6.55 -0.34 2.19
N ASN A 77 -6.80 -1.49 2.84
CA ASN A 77 -6.18 -2.76 2.45
C ASN A 77 -6.50 -3.13 1.00
N ARG A 78 -7.75 -2.89 0.56
CA ARG A 78 -8.14 -3.14 -0.83
C ARG A 78 -7.46 -2.18 -1.81
N ASP A 79 -7.38 -0.90 -1.45
CA ASP A 79 -6.78 0.13 -2.30
C ASP A 79 -5.26 -0.08 -2.42
N THR A 80 -4.58 -0.46 -1.33
CA THR A 80 -3.16 -0.85 -1.30
C THR A 80 -2.90 -2.04 -2.24
N LEU A 81 -3.69 -3.11 -2.15
CA LEU A 81 -3.57 -4.26 -3.06
C LEU A 81 -3.77 -3.87 -4.53
N ALA A 82 -4.73 -2.98 -4.82
CA ALA A 82 -4.94 -2.49 -6.18
C ALA A 82 -3.76 -1.66 -6.70
N VAL A 83 -3.08 -0.91 -5.83
CA VAL A 83 -1.85 -0.18 -6.18
C VAL A 83 -0.72 -1.17 -6.48
N HIS A 84 -0.51 -2.16 -5.63
CA HIS A 84 0.50 -3.20 -5.85
C HIS A 84 0.31 -3.91 -7.19
N LEU A 85 -0.91 -4.37 -7.50
CA LEU A 85 -1.20 -5.02 -8.77
C LEU A 85 -0.94 -4.12 -9.99
N LYS A 86 -1.28 -2.83 -9.91
CA LYS A 86 -0.99 -1.88 -10.99
C LYS A 86 0.51 -1.65 -11.17
N LEU A 87 1.28 -1.61 -10.09
CA LEU A 87 2.74 -1.49 -10.13
C LEU A 87 3.38 -2.76 -10.67
N ASN A 88 2.89 -3.93 -10.26
CA ASN A 88 3.36 -5.22 -10.75
C ASN A 88 3.17 -5.34 -12.27
N GLU A 89 2.02 -4.89 -12.81
CA GLU A 89 1.81 -4.84 -14.28
C GLU A 89 2.82 -3.91 -14.97
N LEU A 90 3.09 -2.72 -14.40
CA LEU A 90 4.07 -1.80 -14.97
C LEU A 90 5.51 -2.37 -14.93
N ILE A 91 5.91 -2.99 -13.83
CA ILE A 91 7.22 -3.65 -13.70
C ILE A 91 7.32 -4.80 -14.71
N ALA A 92 6.31 -5.67 -14.78
CA ALA A 92 6.30 -6.81 -15.69
C ALA A 92 6.28 -6.39 -17.18
N SER A 93 5.71 -5.22 -17.51
CA SER A 93 5.65 -4.70 -18.88
C SER A 93 6.97 -4.09 -19.38
N HIS A 94 7.95 -3.86 -18.50
CA HIS A 94 9.21 -3.22 -18.85
C HIS A 94 10.30 -4.26 -19.05
N GLU A 95 10.80 -4.41 -20.30
CA GLU A 95 11.75 -5.48 -20.69
C GLU A 95 13.01 -5.55 -19.82
N ASN A 96 13.46 -4.41 -19.32
CA ASN A 96 14.65 -4.32 -18.48
C ASN A 96 14.33 -4.14 -16.98
N ALA A 97 13.12 -4.46 -16.51
CA ALA A 97 12.82 -4.43 -15.09
C ALA A 97 12.97 -5.83 -14.50
N SER A 98 13.59 -5.94 -13.32
CA SER A 98 13.79 -7.23 -12.69
C SER A 98 12.45 -7.82 -12.24
N ASN A 99 12.03 -8.92 -12.86
CA ASN A 99 10.84 -9.68 -12.44
C ASN A 99 10.89 -10.14 -10.97
N ARG A 100 12.06 -10.09 -10.32
CA ARG A 100 12.23 -10.37 -8.90
C ARG A 100 11.60 -9.33 -7.97
N LEU A 101 11.23 -8.15 -8.50
CA LEU A 101 10.52 -7.10 -7.76
C LEU A 101 8.99 -7.21 -7.87
N VAL A 102 8.49 -8.06 -8.78
CA VAL A 102 7.06 -8.35 -8.87
C VAL A 102 6.65 -9.14 -7.63
N ASP A 103 5.54 -8.74 -7.00
CA ASP A 103 4.97 -9.41 -5.83
C ASP A 103 5.89 -9.39 -4.59
N ILE A 104 6.75 -8.37 -4.50
CA ILE A 104 7.71 -8.21 -3.39
C ILE A 104 7.02 -8.02 -2.03
N GLU A 105 5.78 -7.55 -2.02
CA GLU A 105 4.95 -7.35 -0.83
C GLU A 105 4.54 -8.65 -0.12
N ASP A 106 4.55 -9.78 -0.83
CA ASP A 106 4.13 -11.08 -0.31
C ASP A 106 5.33 -11.94 0.18
N LEU A 107 6.56 -11.45 0.01
CA LEU A 107 7.78 -12.13 0.46
C LEU A 107 7.94 -12.11 1.98
N THR A 108 8.61 -13.13 2.52
CA THR A 108 8.98 -13.11 3.94
C THR A 108 10.08 -12.09 4.22
N GLU A 109 10.26 -11.72 5.49
CA GLU A 109 11.31 -10.78 5.89
C GLU A 109 12.71 -11.30 5.52
N GLU A 110 12.95 -12.62 5.59
CA GLU A 110 14.23 -13.21 5.19
C GLU A 110 14.46 -13.08 3.68
N GLU A 111 13.44 -13.34 2.87
CA GLU A 111 13.48 -13.23 1.41
C GLU A 111 13.70 -11.77 0.98
N LEU A 112 12.97 -10.84 1.60
CA LEU A 112 13.11 -9.40 1.36
C LEU A 112 14.52 -8.91 1.70
N ALA A 113 15.10 -9.41 2.80
CA ALA A 113 16.48 -9.08 3.19
C ALA A 113 17.51 -9.55 2.16
N VAL A 114 17.29 -10.70 1.51
CA VAL A 114 18.17 -11.21 0.44
C VAL A 114 18.08 -10.30 -0.79
N ILE A 115 16.88 -9.93 -1.24
CA ILE A 115 16.68 -9.03 -2.38
C ILE A 115 17.30 -7.65 -2.10
N LYS A 116 17.07 -7.11 -0.90
CA LYS A 116 17.66 -5.84 -0.46
C LYS A 116 19.20 -5.88 -0.51
N LYS A 117 19.83 -6.95 -0.01
CA LYS A 117 21.29 -7.12 -0.07
C LYS A 117 21.82 -7.17 -1.51
N PHE A 118 21.10 -7.84 -2.40
CA PHE A 118 21.44 -7.88 -3.82
C PHE A 118 21.41 -6.48 -4.45
N TYR A 119 20.33 -5.73 -4.28
CA TYR A 119 20.21 -4.36 -4.81
C TYR A 119 21.22 -3.38 -4.21
N ILE A 120 21.49 -3.47 -2.91
CA ILE A 120 22.56 -2.67 -2.27
C ILE A 120 23.92 -2.97 -2.90
N ARG A 121 24.21 -4.25 -3.19
CA ARG A 121 25.47 -4.65 -3.84
C ARG A 121 25.55 -4.07 -5.25
N ILE A 122 24.48 -4.16 -6.04
CA ILE A 122 24.42 -3.59 -7.40
C ILE A 122 24.60 -2.07 -7.36
N SER A 123 23.90 -1.36 -6.46
CA SER A 123 24.05 0.09 -6.30
C SER A 123 25.49 0.48 -5.98
N LYS A 124 26.16 -0.25 -5.08
CA LYS A 124 27.58 0.01 -4.74
C LYS A 124 28.54 -0.28 -5.89
N LEU A 125 28.22 -1.25 -6.75
CA LEU A 125 29.01 -1.54 -7.94
C LEU A 125 28.82 -0.41 -8.98
N ALA A 126 27.58 0.03 -9.20
CA ALA A 126 27.28 1.15 -10.08
C ALA A 126 27.93 2.46 -9.59
N GLU A 127 27.93 2.75 -8.29
CA GLU A 127 28.65 3.91 -7.72
C GLU A 127 30.16 3.85 -7.97
N LYS A 128 30.76 2.66 -7.91
CA LYS A 128 32.19 2.46 -8.18
C LYS A 128 32.52 2.56 -9.67
N GLU A 129 31.57 2.25 -10.54
CA GLU A 129 31.72 2.37 -12.00
C GLU A 129 31.36 3.79 -12.50
N ALA A 130 30.65 4.60 -11.72
CA ALA A 130 30.17 5.93 -12.10
C ALA A 130 31.27 7.02 -12.10
N GLY A 131 32.22 6.89 -13.02
CA GLY A 131 32.66 8.03 -13.82
C GLY A 131 31.83 8.06 -15.10
N LEU A 132 30.94 9.06 -15.20
CA LEU A 132 30.06 9.39 -16.34
C LEU A 132 28.82 8.52 -16.58
N HIS A 133 27.66 9.12 -16.24
CA HIS A 133 26.43 9.16 -17.04
C HIS A 133 26.11 7.95 -17.93
N THR A 134 25.47 6.93 -17.37
CA THR A 134 24.48 6.13 -18.11
C THR A 134 23.52 5.44 -17.15
N THR A 135 22.25 5.83 -17.20
CA THR A 135 21.13 5.07 -16.64
C THR A 135 20.92 3.84 -17.53
N HIS A 136 21.50 2.70 -17.20
CA HIS A 136 21.19 1.43 -17.84
C HIS A 136 20.57 0.48 -16.82
N SER A 137 19.60 -0.31 -17.30
CA SER A 137 19.02 -1.36 -16.48
C SER A 137 20.09 -2.36 -16.03
N ILE A 138 19.83 -2.97 -14.87
CA ILE A 138 20.63 -4.01 -14.24
C ILE A 138 20.90 -5.18 -15.19
N ASP A 139 19.98 -5.49 -16.10
CA ASP A 139 20.15 -6.60 -17.05
C ASP A 139 21.20 -6.29 -18.13
N GLU A 140 21.28 -5.02 -18.56
CA GLU A 140 22.30 -4.54 -19.51
C GLU A 140 23.70 -4.50 -18.87
N ALA A 141 23.76 -4.20 -17.57
CA ALA A 141 25.00 -4.26 -16.80
C ALA A 141 25.51 -5.70 -16.66
N GLU A 142 24.61 -6.66 -16.43
CA GLU A 142 24.96 -8.07 -16.33
C GLU A 142 25.41 -8.64 -17.70
N GLU A 143 24.74 -8.29 -18.80
CA GLU A 143 25.18 -8.66 -20.15
C GLU A 143 26.55 -8.07 -20.51
N ASN A 144 26.79 -6.80 -20.20
CA ASN A 144 28.08 -6.17 -20.46
C ASN A 144 29.20 -6.78 -19.60
N GLN A 145 28.92 -7.15 -18.36
CA GLN A 145 29.88 -7.84 -17.50
C GLN A 145 30.19 -9.26 -18.01
N GLN A 146 29.17 -9.98 -18.48
CA GLN A 146 29.36 -11.30 -19.11
C GLN A 146 30.15 -11.21 -20.41
N ARG A 147 29.92 -10.17 -21.24
CA ARG A 147 30.73 -9.89 -22.44
C ARG A 147 32.19 -9.61 -22.10
N LYS A 148 32.45 -8.69 -21.16
CA LYS A 148 33.81 -8.38 -20.69
C LYS A 148 34.54 -9.61 -20.15
N ASN A 149 33.87 -10.47 -19.38
CA ASN A 149 34.45 -11.71 -18.88
C ASN A 149 34.74 -12.74 -19.98
N LYS A 150 33.89 -12.85 -21.00
CA LYS A 150 34.15 -13.71 -22.17
C LYS A 150 35.38 -13.23 -22.95
N ASP A 151 35.51 -11.92 -23.16
CA ASP A 151 36.63 -11.32 -23.89
C ASP A 151 37.97 -11.45 -23.12
N ALA A 152 37.93 -11.29 -21.79
CA ALA A 152 39.09 -11.51 -20.92
C ALA A 152 39.57 -12.98 -20.92
N ASN A 153 38.64 -13.94 -20.98
CA ASN A 153 38.97 -15.36 -21.08
C ASN A 153 39.49 -15.77 -22.47
N LYS A 154 39.06 -15.07 -23.53
CA LYS A 154 39.56 -15.30 -24.89
C LYS A 154 41.02 -14.85 -25.03
N THR A 155 41.32 -13.66 -24.52
CA THR A 155 42.67 -13.08 -24.53
C THR A 155 43.69 -13.93 -23.76
N LYS A 156 43.27 -14.65 -22.71
CA LYS A 156 44.11 -15.58 -21.95
C LYS A 156 44.33 -16.95 -22.62
N ARG A 157 43.52 -17.32 -23.62
CA ARG A 157 43.66 -18.57 -24.37
C ARG A 157 44.53 -18.41 -25.62
N ASP A 158 44.62 -17.19 -26.12
CA ASP A 158 45.36 -16.85 -27.35
C ASP A 158 46.79 -16.32 -27.06
N ALA A 159 47.23 -16.34 -25.79
CA ALA A 159 48.57 -15.96 -25.31
C ALA A 159 49.28 -17.17 -24.69
#